data_AF-A0AAW0T5Q8-F1
#
_entry.id   AF-A0AAW0T5Q8-F1
#
_cell.length_a   1.000
_cell.length_b   1.000
_cell.length_c   1.000
_cell.angle_alpha   90.00
_cell.angle_beta   90.00
_cell.angle_gamma   90.00
#
_symmetry.space_group_name_H-M   'P 1'
#
loop_
_entity.id
_entity.type
_entity.pdbx_description
1 polymer ?
#
loop_
_entity_poly.entity_id
_entity_poly.type
_entity_poly.pdbx_seq_one_letter_code
_entity_poly.pdbx_strand_id
1 'polypeptide(L)' 'MRVLSVILLAMVLFLGVVAARFNKVLDFENDNTEHEQYGVPGQAVHGEYEAHDAYGNSYEVKYVADEFGYRTL' A
#
# COMPACT_ATOMS: atom_id res chain seq x y z
N MET A 1 22.11 16.97 -28.70
CA MET A 1 22.22 15.77 -27.84
C MET A 1 22.04 16.08 -26.35
N ARG A 2 22.73 17.08 -25.77
CA ARG A 2 22.63 17.40 -24.33
C ARG A 2 21.23 17.79 -23.83
N VAL A 3 20.48 18.60 -24.58
CA VAL A 3 19.13 19.06 -24.18
C VAL A 3 18.10 17.93 -24.22
N LEU A 4 18.15 17.07 -25.25
CA LEU A 4 17.27 15.91 -25.36
C LEU A 4 17.48 14.91 -24.22
N SER A 5 18.74 14.68 -23.83
CA SER A 5 19.07 13.82 -22.69
C SER A 5 18.57 14.37 -21.35
N VAL A 6 18.59 15.69 -21.16
CA VAL A 6 18.05 16.34 -19.95
C VAL A 6 16.52 16.23 -19.90
N ILE A 7 15.84 16.43 -21.03
CA ILE A 7 14.38 16.26 -21.12
C ILE A 7 13.99 14.80 -20.87
N LEU A 8 14.73 13.85 -21.44
CA LEU A 8 14.49 12.43 -21.24
C LEU A 8 14.69 12.03 -19.76
N LEU A 9 15.75 12.52 -19.12
CA LEU A 9 16.00 12.29 -17.71
C LEU A 9 14.90 12.89 -16.82
N ALA A 10 14.47 14.12 -17.12
CA ALA A 10 13.37 14.76 -16.41
C ALA A 10 12.04 13.98 -16.56
N MET A 11 11.74 13.45 -17.76
CA MET A 11 10.56 12.61 -17.97
C MET A 11 10.63 11.29 -17.20
N VAL A 12 11.79 10.63 -17.16
CA VAL A 12 11.99 9.39 -16.40
C VAL A 12 11.81 9.64 -14.90
N LEU A 13 12.35 10.75 -14.39
CA LEU A 13 12.16 11.15 -12.99
C LEU A 13 10.69 11.48 -12.69
N PHE A 14 10.00 12.18 -13.59
CA PHE A 14 8.58 12.50 -13.43
C PHE A 14 7.70 11.24 -13.46
N LEU A 15 7.99 10.28 -14.34
CA LEU A 15 7.33 8.98 -14.37
C LEU A 15 7.58 8.19 -13.07
N GLY A 16 8.80 8.25 -12.52
CA GLY A 16 9.13 7.63 -11.24
C GLY A 16 8.32 8.20 -10.07
N VAL A 17 8.05 9.51 -10.05
CA VAL A 17 7.23 10.17 -9.02
C VAL A 17 5.75 9.77 -9.12
N VAL A 18 5.21 9.61 -10.34
CA VAL A 18 3.82 9.16 -10.55
C VAL A 18 3.61 7.70 -10.11
N ALA A 19 4.64 6.86 -10.20
CA ALA A 19 4.59 5.47 -9.74
C ALA A 19 4.70 5.31 -8.20
N ALA A 20 5.09 6.37 -7.48
CA ALA A 20 5.09 6.36 -6.03
C ALA A 20 3.64 6.22 -5.53
N ARG A 21 3.33 5.06 -4.93
CA ARG A 21 1.97 4.68 -4.51
C ARG A 21 1.52 5.54 -3.32
N PHE A 22 1.02 6.74 -3.57
CA PHE A 22 0.38 7.62 -2.57
C PHE A 22 -1.01 7.12 -2.12
N ASN A 23 -1.25 5.82 -2.13
CA ASN A 23 -2.57 5.25 -1.87
C ASN A 23 -2.68 4.62 -0.49
N LYS A 24 -1.82 4.98 0.48
CA LYS A 24 -1.95 4.52 1.87
C LYS A 24 -3.20 5.15 2.48
N VAL A 25 -4.21 4.32 2.77
CA VAL A 25 -5.52 4.71 3.30
C VAL A 25 -5.54 4.63 4.82
N LEU A 26 -4.92 3.58 5.36
CA LEU A 26 -4.79 3.34 6.79
C LEU A 26 -3.36 2.86 7.06
N ASP A 27 -2.80 3.36 8.15
CA ASP A 27 -1.52 2.97 8.68
C ASP A 27 -1.65 3.03 10.20
N PHE A 28 -1.82 1.87 10.82
CA PHE A 28 -1.98 1.75 12.26
C PHE A 28 -1.05 0.67 12.78
N GLU A 29 -0.28 1.01 13.80
CA GLU A 29 0.66 0.10 14.44
C GLU A 29 0.66 0.34 15.96
N ASN A 30 0.74 -0.74 16.72
CA ASN A 30 1.10 -0.74 18.14
C ASN A 30 1.98 -1.96 18.45
N ASP A 31 2.37 -2.11 19.72
CA ASP A 31 3.29 -3.18 20.18
C ASP A 31 2.92 -4.61 19.75
N ASN A 32 1.64 -4.90 19.46
CA ASN A 32 1.18 -6.25 19.15
C ASN A 32 0.32 -6.35 17.88
N THR A 33 0.01 -5.25 17.20
CA THR A 33 -0.89 -5.28 16.03
C THR A 33 -0.51 -4.25 14.99
N GLU A 34 -0.61 -4.62 13.72
CA GLU A 34 -0.45 -3.75 12.57
C GLU A 34 -1.69 -3.85 11.66
N HIS A 35 -2.12 -2.72 11.10
CA HIS A 35 -3.18 -2.67 10.09
C HIS A 35 -2.83 -1.64 9.02
N GLU A 36 -2.49 -2.12 7.84
CA GLU A 36 -2.25 -1.30 6.66
C GLU A 36 -3.39 -1.44 5.64
N GLN A 37 -3.73 -0.35 4.96
CA GLN A 37 -4.60 -0.37 3.79
C GLN A 37 -4.04 0.47 2.67
N TYR A 38 -4.14 -0.04 1.44
CA TYR A 38 -3.76 0.64 0.22
C TYR A 38 -4.91 0.62 -0.79
N GLY A 39 -5.21 1.77 -1.41
CA GLY A 39 -6.22 1.86 -2.45
C GLY A 39 -6.93 3.20 -2.48
N VAL A 40 -8.19 3.17 -2.87
CA VAL A 40 -9.07 4.34 -2.94
C VAL A 40 -10.11 4.23 -1.82
N PRO A 41 -10.07 5.12 -0.80
CA PRO A 41 -11.03 5.10 0.31
C PRO A 41 -12.47 5.16 -0.20
N GLY A 42 -13.33 4.29 0.33
CA GLY A 42 -14.74 4.21 -0.06
C GLY A 42 -15.01 3.58 -1.43
N GLN A 43 -13.99 3.10 -2.15
CA GLN A 43 -14.16 2.39 -3.42
C GLN A 43 -13.56 0.98 -3.38
N ALA A 44 -12.24 0.89 -3.26
CA ALA A 44 -11.52 -0.38 -3.31
C ALA A 44 -10.19 -0.27 -2.56
N VAL A 45 -9.97 -1.15 -1.60
CA VAL A 45 -8.71 -1.24 -0.84
C VAL A 45 -8.23 -2.68 -0.76
N HIS A 46 -6.90 -2.83 -0.78
CA HIS A 46 -6.21 -4.01 -0.28
C HIS A 46 -5.77 -3.70 1.15
N GLY A 47 -5.90 -4.66 2.06
CA GLY A 47 -5.44 -4.48 3.42
C GLY A 47 -4.75 -5.70 3.98
N GLU A 48 -3.99 -5.46 5.03
CA GLU A 48 -3.23 -6.44 5.79
C GLU A 48 -3.41 -6.16 7.27
N TYR A 49 -3.76 -7.19 8.04
CA TYR A 49 -3.83 -7.13 9.50
C TYR A 49 -2.86 -8.16 10.06
N GLU A 50 -1.90 -7.72 10.87
CA GLU A 50 -1.01 -8.57 11.63
C GLU A 50 -1.29 -8.44 13.13
N ALA A 51 -1.22 -9.55 13.87
CA ALA A 51 -1.27 -9.55 15.32
C ALA A 51 -0.28 -10.56 15.91
N HIS A 52 0.33 -10.19 17.03
CA HIS A 52 1.19 -11.05 17.83
C HIS A 52 0.48 -11.49 19.11
N ASP A 53 0.57 -12.78 19.45
CA ASP A 53 0.08 -13.27 20.75
C ASP A 53 1.15 -13.19 21.86
N ALA A 54 0.74 -13.49 23.10
CA ALA A 54 1.61 -13.48 24.26
C ALA A 54 2.73 -14.54 24.23
N TYR A 55 2.68 -15.49 23.29
CA TYR A 55 3.68 -16.54 23.09
C TYR A 55 4.65 -16.21 21.94
N GLY A 56 4.48 -15.05 21.29
CA GLY A 56 5.30 -14.61 20.17
C GLY A 56 4.89 -15.19 18.82
N ASN A 57 3.69 -15.76 18.70
CA ASN A 57 3.17 -16.20 17.40
C ASN A 57 2.57 -15.01 16.65
N SER A 58 2.91 -14.88 15.35
CA SER A 58 2.29 -13.93 14.42
C SER A 58 1.10 -14.55 13.70
N TYR A 59 0.05 -13.75 13.51
CA TYR A 59 -1.12 -14.06 12.70
C TYR A 59 -1.33 -12.94 11.69
N GLU A 60 -1.39 -13.30 10.42
CA GLU A 60 -1.55 -12.35 9.32
C GLU A 60 -2.83 -12.66 8.53
N VAL A 61 -3.56 -11.61 8.16
CA VAL A 61 -4.73 -11.68 7.29
C VAL A 61 -4.60 -10.63 6.19
N LYS A 62 -4.43 -11.07 4.94
CA LYS A 62 -4.56 -10.20 3.77
C LYS A 62 -5.97 -10.23 3.22
N TYR A 63 -6.47 -9.10 2.74
CA TYR A 63 -7.82 -9.00 2.21
C TYR A 63 -7.95 -7.97 1.09
N VAL A 64 -9.07 -8.06 0.38
CA VAL A 64 -9.59 -7.04 -0.54
C VAL A 64 -10.99 -6.63 -0.10
N ALA A 65 -11.27 -5.33 -0.13
CA ALA A 65 -12.59 -4.77 0.09
C ALA A 65 -12.94 -3.83 -1.07
N ASP A 66 -13.92 -4.22 -1.88
CA ASP A 66 -14.34 -3.53 -3.11
C ASP A 66 -15.84 -3.72 -3.38
N GLU A 67 -16.30 -3.46 -4.61
CA GLU A 67 -17.70 -3.63 -5.02
C GLU A 67 -18.25 -5.06 -4.86
N PHE A 68 -17.37 -6.06 -4.79
CA PHE A 68 -17.75 -7.46 -4.55
C PHE A 68 -17.69 -7.83 -3.06
N GLY A 69 -17.58 -6.84 -2.16
CA GLY A 69 -17.55 -7.02 -0.71
C GLY A 69 -16.14 -7.27 -0.14
N TYR A 70 -16.09 -7.78 1.09
CA TYR A 70 -14.85 -8.14 1.78
C TYR A 70 -14.47 -9.60 1.52
N ARG A 71 -13.22 -9.86 1.16
CA ARG A 71 -12.70 -11.22 0.89
C ARG A 71 -11.26 -11.36 1.36
N THR A 72 -10.97 -12.44 2.07
CA THR A 72 -9.61 -12.83 2.45
C THR A 72 -8.85 -13.38 1.25
N LEU A 73 -7.54 -13.15 1.20
CA LEU A 73 -6.63 -13.59 0.13
C LEU A 73 -5.74 -14.77 0.57
#